data_AF-A0A7D9HRH8-F1
#
_entry.id   AF-A0A7D9HRH8-F1
#
_cell.length_a   1.000
_cell.length_b   1.000
_cell.length_c   1.000
_cell.angle_alpha   90.00
_cell.angle_beta   90.00
_cell.angle_gamma   90.00
#
_symmetry.space_group_name_H-M   'P 1'
#
loop_
_entity.id
_entity.type
_entity.pdbx_description
1 polymer ?
#
loop_
_entity_poly.entity_id
_entity_poly.type
_entity_poly.pdbx_seq_one_letter_code
_entity_poly.pdbx_strand_id
1 'polypeptide(L)'
;MSKRGRGKINHKGRNRHFITEAEVEAEQEKERKDKEWRQRHGNKEVDDDDDSDKKESEESGDSDEESGSDEEEKVRKPKGVDGLIEINNPNRNQKATKKVTDLDTNTEATLSRREREELEKQQAQQRYQKLHAEGKTEQAQRDLARLAIIRKQREEAARKKEEVKKAQEKGKAK
;
A
#
# COMPACT_ATOMS: atom_id res chain seq x y z
N MET A 1 39.25 -29.74 -4.94
CA MET A 1 37.84 -29.91 -5.36
C MET A 1 37.47 -28.79 -6.34
N SER A 2 37.08 -29.12 -7.57
CA SER A 2 36.76 -28.14 -8.63
C SER A 2 35.39 -27.51 -8.40
N LYS A 3 35.34 -26.17 -8.24
CA LYS A 3 34.10 -25.38 -8.18
C LYS A 3 33.47 -25.39 -9.58
N ARG A 4 32.48 -26.26 -9.79
CA ARG A 4 31.67 -26.27 -11.01
C ARG A 4 30.92 -24.94 -11.09
N GLY A 5 31.25 -24.12 -12.08
CA GLY A 5 30.56 -22.86 -12.34
C GLY A 5 29.05 -23.08 -12.49
N ARG A 6 28.24 -22.27 -11.82
CA ARG A 6 26.79 -22.31 -11.99
C ARG A 6 26.46 -21.89 -13.41
N GLY A 7 25.91 -22.82 -14.20
CA GLY A 7 25.49 -22.55 -15.57
C GLY A 7 24.40 -21.48 -15.65
N LYS A 8 24.25 -20.89 -16.84
CA LYS A 8 23.25 -19.86 -17.15
C LYS A 8 21.85 -20.34 -16.75
N ILE A 9 21.16 -19.53 -15.94
CA ILE A 9 19.82 -19.85 -15.42
C ILE A 9 18.82 -19.74 -16.56
N ASN A 10 18.29 -20.88 -17.00
CA ASN A 10 17.24 -20.94 -18.02
C ASN A 10 15.89 -20.61 -17.37
N HIS A 11 15.27 -19.52 -17.79
CA HIS A 11 13.98 -19.05 -17.27
C HIS A 11 12.77 -19.67 -18.01
N LYS A 12 13.02 -20.46 -19.06
CA LYS A 12 11.97 -21.11 -19.85
C LYS A 12 11.32 -22.22 -19.03
N GLY A 13 10.01 -22.11 -18.78
CA GLY A 13 9.23 -23.10 -18.03
C GLY A 13 9.16 -22.87 -16.52
N ARG A 14 9.77 -21.79 -15.99
CA ARG A 14 9.58 -21.39 -14.59
C ARG A 14 8.29 -20.59 -14.45
N ASN A 15 7.55 -20.79 -13.35
CA ASN A 15 6.35 -20.00 -13.07
C ASN A 15 6.72 -18.51 -13.02
N ARG A 16 5.93 -17.70 -13.73
CA ARG A 16 6.05 -16.24 -13.69
C ARG A 16 5.43 -15.78 -12.38
N HIS A 17 6.24 -15.19 -11.51
CA HIS A 17 5.75 -14.50 -10.34
C HIS A 17 5.42 -13.07 -10.75
N PHE A 18 4.17 -12.68 -10.59
CA PHE A 18 3.75 -11.30 -10.69
C PHE A 18 3.84 -10.71 -9.30
N ILE A 19 4.52 -9.58 -9.17
CA ILE A 19 4.60 -8.86 -7.91
C ILE A 19 3.16 -8.47 -7.55
N THR A 20 2.69 -8.96 -6.41
CA THR A 20 1.34 -8.65 -5.93
C THR A 20 1.37 -7.38 -5.09
N GLU A 21 0.26 -6.66 -5.00
CA GLU A 21 0.18 -5.43 -4.19
C GLU A 21 0.56 -5.68 -2.72
N ALA A 22 0.17 -6.83 -2.18
CA ALA A 22 0.58 -7.26 -0.84
C ALA A 22 2.11 -7.45 -0.70
N GLU A 23 2.79 -7.82 -1.79
CA GLU A 23 4.24 -8.01 -1.81
C GLU A 23 4.97 -6.66 -1.88
N VAL A 24 4.44 -5.71 -2.66
CA VAL A 24 4.91 -4.32 -2.69
C VAL A 24 4.75 -3.66 -1.32
N GLU A 25 3.60 -3.82 -0.68
CA GLU A 25 3.35 -3.27 0.66
C GLU A 25 4.28 -3.87 1.71
N ALA A 26 4.50 -5.19 1.68
CA ALA A 26 5.41 -5.87 2.59
C ALA A 26 6.86 -5.41 2.39
N GLU A 27 7.26 -5.09 1.17
CA GLU A 27 8.58 -4.56 0.85
C GLU A 27 8.75 -3.12 1.36
N GLN A 28 7.74 -2.27 1.16
CA GLN A 28 7.72 -0.91 1.71
C GLN A 28 7.71 -0.91 3.25
N GLU A 29 6.98 -1.84 3.88
CA GLU A 29 6.96 -1.94 5.35
C GLU A 29 8.33 -2.36 5.90
N LYS A 30 9.00 -3.31 5.24
CA LYS A 30 10.38 -3.70 5.58
C LYS A 30 11.34 -2.52 5.44
N GLU A 31 11.25 -1.76 4.36
CA GLU A 31 12.11 -0.59 4.13
C GLU A 31 11.86 0.50 5.18
N ARG A 32 10.59 0.77 5.52
CA ARG A 32 10.23 1.71 6.59
C ARG A 32 10.79 1.27 7.93
N LYS A 33 10.69 -0.02 8.25
CA LYS A 33 11.19 -0.61 9.49
C LYS A 33 12.72 -0.56 9.56
N ASP A 34 13.42 -0.83 8.45
CA ASP A 34 14.87 -0.71 8.38
C ASP A 34 15.32 0.75 8.55
N LYS A 35 14.62 1.69 7.89
CA LYS A 35 14.88 3.12 8.02
C LYS A 35 14.61 3.65 9.43
N GLU A 36 13.59 3.14 10.10
CA GLU A 36 13.30 3.44 11.50
C GLU A 36 14.35 2.84 12.43
N TRP A 37 14.80 1.60 12.17
CA TRP A 37 15.88 0.96 12.90
C TRP A 37 17.19 1.75 12.77
N ARG A 38 17.57 2.16 11.56
CA ARG A 38 18.74 3.02 11.29
C ARG A 38 18.65 4.38 11.99
N GLN A 39 17.46 5.00 12.00
CA GLN A 39 17.24 6.26 12.73
C GLN A 39 17.36 6.09 14.24
N ARG A 40 16.86 4.97 14.78
CA ARG A 40 16.84 4.70 16.22
C ARG A 40 18.20 4.27 16.76
N HIS A 41 18.97 3.53 15.97
CA HIS A 41 20.28 3.00 16.38
C HIS A 41 21.45 3.92 16.01
N GLY A 42 21.18 5.02 15.29
CA GLY A 42 22.19 5.96 14.83
C GLY A 42 23.09 5.32 13.78
N ASN A 43 23.65 6.14 12.89
CA ASN A 43 24.56 5.70 11.84
C ASN A 43 25.90 5.20 12.42
N LYS A 44 25.87 4.05 13.10
CA LYS A 44 27.05 3.26 13.38
C LYS A 44 27.19 2.29 12.23
N GLU A 45 28.07 2.70 11.31
CA GLU A 45 28.77 1.87 10.35
C GLU A 45 28.89 0.43 10.89
N VAL A 46 28.12 -0.48 10.28
CA VAL A 46 28.38 -1.91 10.36
C VAL A 46 28.65 -2.31 8.93
N ASP A 47 29.90 -2.73 8.75
CA ASP A 47 30.50 -3.31 7.56
C ASP A 47 29.53 -4.17 6.73
N ASP A 48 29.67 -3.93 5.43
CA ASP A 48 29.49 -4.84 4.30
C ASP A 48 29.69 -6.32 4.67
N ASP A 49 28.65 -7.12 4.46
CA ASP A 49 28.74 -8.49 3.93
C ASP A 49 27.30 -8.90 3.57
N ASP A 50 26.89 -8.62 2.32
CA ASP A 50 26.33 -9.62 1.40
C ASP A 50 25.57 -8.94 0.23
N ASP A 51 26.15 -9.17 -0.95
CA ASP A 51 25.54 -9.27 -2.28
C ASP A 51 24.88 -8.03 -2.94
N SER A 52 25.70 -7.39 -3.80
CA SER A 52 25.48 -7.31 -5.25
C SER A 52 24.03 -7.22 -5.74
N ASP A 53 23.60 -6.07 -6.24
CA ASP A 53 23.77 -5.76 -7.67
C ASP A 53 23.15 -4.41 -8.03
N LYS A 54 23.90 -3.70 -8.87
CA LYS A 54 23.63 -2.38 -9.42
C LYS A 54 23.17 -2.56 -10.86
N LYS A 55 22.02 -2.01 -11.26
CA LYS A 55 21.69 -1.49 -12.61
C LYS A 55 20.29 -0.85 -12.57
N GLU A 56 20.12 0.47 -12.65
CA GLU A 56 20.20 1.34 -13.84
C GLU A 56 19.34 0.88 -15.04
N SER A 57 18.58 1.87 -15.58
CA SER A 57 18.15 1.98 -16.99
C SER A 57 16.82 1.26 -17.36
N GLU A 58 15.86 1.73 -18.16
CA GLU A 58 15.55 3.00 -18.86
C GLU A 58 14.04 3.03 -19.14
N GLU A 59 13.56 4.24 -19.41
CA GLU A 59 12.35 4.57 -20.16
C GLU A 59 12.40 3.97 -21.58
N SER A 60 11.35 3.26 -22.01
CA SER A 60 10.92 3.28 -23.42
C SER A 60 9.48 2.80 -23.51
N GLY A 61 8.57 3.70 -23.93
CA GLY A 61 7.25 3.31 -24.40
C GLY A 61 7.33 2.64 -25.76
N ASP A 62 6.46 1.64 -25.97
CA ASP A 62 6.00 1.28 -27.30
C ASP A 62 4.58 0.69 -27.18
N SER A 63 3.70 1.25 -27.98
CA SER A 63 2.28 0.97 -28.08
C SER A 63 2.10 0.03 -29.27
N ASP A 64 1.47 -1.13 -29.06
CA ASP A 64 0.85 -1.83 -30.19
C ASP A 64 -0.41 -2.56 -29.73
N GLU A 65 -1.47 -2.18 -30.42
CA GLU A 65 -2.85 -2.63 -30.34
C GLU A 65 -2.98 -3.82 -31.30
N GLU A 66 -3.48 -4.97 -30.84
CA GLU A 66 -4.14 -5.88 -31.80
C GLU A 66 -5.28 -6.65 -31.14
N SER A 67 -6.38 -6.59 -31.87
CA SER A 67 -7.69 -7.15 -31.62
C SER A 67 -7.72 -8.59 -32.10
N GLY A 68 -8.36 -9.47 -31.33
CA GLY A 68 -8.45 -10.89 -31.65
C GLY A 68 -9.74 -11.49 -31.13
N SER A 69 -10.86 -10.97 -31.63
CA SER A 69 -12.16 -11.63 -31.61
C SER A 69 -12.09 -12.91 -32.45
N ASP A 70 -12.40 -14.07 -31.87
CA ASP A 70 -13.06 -15.13 -32.63
C ASP A 70 -13.91 -16.00 -31.71
N GLU A 71 -15.15 -16.16 -32.16
CA GLU A 71 -16.25 -16.91 -31.57
C GLU A 71 -15.87 -18.37 -31.33
N GLU A 72 -16.53 -19.03 -30.37
CA GLU A 72 -17.43 -20.11 -30.74
C GLU A 72 -18.32 -20.42 -29.52
N GLU A 73 -19.59 -20.07 -29.68
CA GLU A 73 -20.70 -20.45 -28.83
C GLU A 73 -20.86 -21.98 -28.87
N LYS A 74 -19.98 -22.69 -28.15
CA LYS A 74 -20.12 -24.12 -27.93
C LYS A 74 -21.32 -24.33 -27.05
N VAL A 75 -22.47 -24.60 -27.68
CA VAL A 75 -23.62 -25.27 -27.07
C VAL A 75 -23.05 -26.38 -26.20
N ARG A 76 -23.15 -26.19 -24.88
CA ARG A 76 -22.51 -27.07 -23.91
C ARG A 76 -23.17 -28.43 -24.03
N LYS A 77 -22.53 -29.34 -24.76
CA LYS A 77 -22.93 -30.75 -24.80
C LYS A 77 -22.96 -31.23 -23.35
N PRO A 78 -24.08 -31.85 -22.89
CA PRO A 78 -24.16 -32.34 -21.53
C PRO A 78 -23.00 -33.30 -21.30
N LYS A 79 -22.24 -33.07 -20.23
CA LYS A 79 -21.06 -33.88 -19.90
C LYS A 79 -21.53 -35.04 -19.04
N GLY A 80 -21.21 -36.27 -19.46
CA GLY A 80 -21.54 -37.47 -18.69
C GLY A 80 -23.05 -37.69 -18.54
N VAL A 81 -23.50 -37.91 -17.31
CA VAL A 81 -24.89 -38.30 -16.97
C VAL A 81 -25.84 -37.09 -16.89
N ASP A 82 -25.35 -35.86 -17.01
CA ASP A 82 -26.16 -34.63 -16.90
C ASP A 82 -27.34 -34.56 -17.89
N GLY A 83 -27.27 -35.28 -19.02
CA GLY A 83 -28.35 -35.36 -20.00
C GLY A 83 -29.31 -36.56 -19.82
N LEU A 84 -28.99 -37.50 -18.92
CA LEU A 84 -29.76 -38.73 -18.70
C LEU A 84 -30.75 -38.60 -17.54
N ILE A 85 -30.56 -37.63 -16.63
CA ILE A 85 -31.41 -37.42 -15.46
C ILE A 85 -32.20 -36.12 -15.62
N GLU A 86 -33.53 -36.22 -15.60
CA GLU A 86 -34.42 -35.06 -15.60
C GLU A 86 -34.36 -34.31 -14.25
N ILE A 87 -33.89 -33.07 -14.29
CA ILE A 87 -33.75 -32.23 -13.08
C ILE A 87 -35.10 -31.56 -12.77
N ASN A 88 -35.93 -32.21 -11.96
CA ASN A 88 -37.19 -31.66 -11.41
C ASN A 88 -36.98 -30.82 -10.14
N ASN A 89 -35.97 -29.93 -10.12
CA ASN A 89 -35.75 -29.06 -8.97
C ASN A 89 -36.44 -27.70 -9.22
N PRO A 90 -37.52 -27.37 -8.49
CA PRO A 90 -38.28 -26.12 -8.68
C PRO A 90 -37.47 -24.85 -8.34
N ASN A 91 -36.39 -24.97 -7.55
CA ASN A 91 -35.48 -23.87 -7.25
C ASN A 91 -34.26 -23.82 -8.20
N ARG A 92 -34.24 -24.64 -9.26
CA ARG A 92 -33.14 -24.66 -10.24
C ARG A 92 -33.20 -23.43 -11.11
N ASN A 93 -32.46 -22.40 -10.74
CA ASN A 93 -32.33 -21.21 -11.57
C ASN A 93 -31.29 -21.45 -12.68
N GLN A 94 -31.74 -21.70 -13.91
CA GLN A 94 -30.84 -21.84 -15.07
C GLN A 94 -30.37 -20.46 -15.52
N LYS A 95 -29.07 -20.20 -15.43
CA LYS A 95 -28.48 -18.94 -15.88
C LYS A 95 -28.46 -18.94 -17.42
N ALA A 96 -29.42 -18.24 -18.04
CA ALA A 96 -29.38 -17.95 -19.47
C ALA A 96 -28.30 -16.90 -19.76
N THR A 97 -27.52 -17.13 -20.81
CA THR A 97 -26.56 -16.14 -21.33
C THR A 97 -27.34 -15.01 -22.00
N LYS A 98 -27.45 -13.86 -21.33
CA LYS A 98 -28.05 -12.65 -21.90
C LYS A 98 -27.05 -11.95 -22.81
N LYS A 99 -27.53 -11.37 -23.90
CA LYS A 99 -26.72 -10.52 -24.78
C LYS A 99 -26.40 -9.20 -24.06
N VAL A 100 -25.21 -8.66 -24.32
CA VAL A 100 -24.70 -7.45 -23.66
C VAL A 100 -25.64 -6.25 -23.88
N THR A 101 -26.35 -6.21 -25.00
CA THR A 101 -27.33 -5.17 -25.36
C THR A 101 -28.57 -5.15 -24.49
N ASP A 102 -28.91 -6.27 -23.84
CA ASP A 102 -30.13 -6.44 -23.04
C ASP A 102 -29.85 -6.30 -21.53
N LEU A 103 -28.63 -5.85 -21.17
CA LEU A 103 -28.25 -5.56 -19.79
C LEU A 103 -28.69 -4.14 -19.42
N ASP A 104 -29.70 -4.03 -18.55
CA ASP A 104 -30.08 -2.75 -17.93
C ASP A 104 -28.94 -2.26 -17.02
N THR A 105 -28.14 -1.31 -17.50
CA THR A 105 -27.03 -0.68 -16.73
C THR A 105 -27.51 0.38 -15.74
N ASN A 106 -28.80 0.66 -15.69
CA ASN A 106 -29.39 1.74 -14.90
C ASN A 106 -29.85 1.30 -13.50
N THR A 107 -29.63 0.02 -13.14
CA THR A 107 -29.79 -0.41 -11.76
C THR A 107 -28.50 -0.07 -11.02
N GLU A 108 -28.54 0.96 -10.16
CA GLU A 108 -27.46 1.25 -9.20
C GLU A 108 -27.06 -0.06 -8.52
N ALA A 109 -25.85 -0.54 -8.82
CA ALA A 109 -25.34 -1.75 -8.23
C ALA A 109 -25.28 -1.52 -6.72
N THR A 110 -26.25 -2.07 -5.99
CA THR A 110 -26.23 -2.01 -4.54
C THR A 110 -25.00 -2.78 -4.09
N LEU A 111 -23.94 -2.04 -3.74
CA LEU A 111 -22.68 -2.59 -3.25
C LEU A 111 -22.96 -3.75 -2.32
N SER A 112 -22.27 -4.86 -2.56
CA SER A 112 -22.41 -6.06 -1.74
C SER A 112 -22.25 -5.67 -0.27
N ARG A 113 -22.95 -6.35 0.64
CA ARG A 113 -22.87 -6.06 2.08
C ARG A 113 -21.41 -5.96 2.56
N ARG A 114 -20.55 -6.83 2.00
CA ARG A 114 -19.12 -6.83 2.25
C ARG A 114 -18.41 -5.57 1.75
N GLU A 115 -18.72 -5.10 0.56
CA GLU A 115 -18.14 -3.90 -0.04
C GLU A 115 -18.57 -2.63 0.72
N ARG A 116 -19.81 -2.59 1.22
CA ARG A 116 -20.29 -1.48 2.06
C ARG A 116 -19.52 -1.39 3.38
N GLU A 117 -19.36 -2.52 4.07
CA GLU A 117 -18.61 -2.58 5.33
C GLU A 117 -17.11 -2.26 5.11
N GLU A 118 -16.51 -2.70 4.00
CA GLU A 118 -15.13 -2.38 3.64
C GLU A 118 -14.94 -0.87 3.35
N LEU A 119 -15.86 -0.24 2.60
CA LEU A 119 -15.83 1.21 2.36
C LEU A 119 -16.04 2.03 3.62
N GLU A 120 -16.98 1.62 4.49
CA GLU A 120 -17.20 2.29 5.76
C GLU A 120 -15.96 2.20 6.66
N LYS A 121 -15.30 1.04 6.69
CA LYS A 121 -14.03 0.86 7.41
C LYS A 121 -12.94 1.78 6.86
N GLN A 122 -12.81 1.90 5.54
CA GLN A 122 -11.85 2.82 4.91
C GLN A 122 -12.18 4.28 5.26
N GLN A 123 -13.44 4.69 5.17
CA GLN A 123 -13.87 6.03 5.52
C GLN A 123 -13.64 6.35 7.00
N ALA A 124 -13.88 5.39 7.90
CA ALA A 124 -13.63 5.54 9.32
C ALA A 124 -12.13 5.71 9.61
N GLN A 125 -11.27 4.94 8.95
CA GLN A 125 -9.81 5.10 9.05
C GLN A 125 -9.35 6.47 8.54
N GLN A 126 -9.82 6.90 7.37
CA GLN A 126 -9.49 8.21 6.82
C GLN A 126 -9.96 9.34 7.75
N ARG A 127 -11.17 9.23 8.30
CA ARG A 127 -11.70 10.20 9.26
C ARG A 127 -10.86 10.24 10.54
N TYR A 128 -10.46 9.09 11.06
CA TYR A 128 -9.55 9.02 12.21
C TYR A 128 -8.21 9.69 11.92
N GLN A 129 -7.59 9.37 10.78
CA GLN A 129 -6.33 9.97 10.35
C GLN A 129 -6.45 11.48 10.19
N LYS A 130 -7.55 11.95 9.57
CA LYS A 130 -7.86 13.37 9.43
C LYS A 130 -7.99 14.07 10.79
N LEU A 131 -8.76 13.50 11.71
CA LEU A 131 -8.90 14.04 13.07
C LEU A 131 -7.58 14.02 13.85
N HIS A 132 -6.74 13.02 13.62
CA HIS A 132 -5.42 12.92 14.24
C HIS A 132 -4.47 13.99 13.68
N ALA A 133 -4.46 14.19 12.36
CA ALA A 133 -3.70 15.25 11.71
C ALA A 133 -4.16 16.65 12.14
N GLU A 134 -5.48 16.84 12.32
CA GLU A 134 -6.06 18.06 12.89
C GLU A 134 -5.72 18.26 14.38
N GLY A 135 -5.10 17.28 15.04
CA GLY A 135 -4.75 17.36 16.45
C GLY A 135 -5.93 17.17 17.41
N LYS A 136 -7.06 16.64 16.93
CA LYS A 136 -8.29 16.48 17.72
C LYS A 136 -8.36 15.17 18.50
N THR A 137 -7.58 14.15 18.13
CA THR A 137 -7.48 12.91 18.91
C THR A 137 -6.73 13.15 20.22
N GLU A 138 -7.08 12.44 21.29
CA GLU A 138 -6.39 12.61 22.59
C GLU A 138 -4.88 12.43 22.49
N GLN A 139 -4.42 11.51 21.64
CA GLN A 139 -3.00 11.27 21.40
C GLN A 139 -2.34 12.51 20.80
N ALA A 140 -2.88 13.04 19.70
CA ALA A 140 -2.32 14.23 19.05
C ALA A 140 -2.43 15.47 19.95
N GLN A 141 -3.50 15.60 20.74
CA GLN A 141 -3.61 16.67 21.74
C GLN A 141 -2.50 16.58 22.81
N ARG A 142 -2.20 15.39 23.32
CA ARG A 142 -1.11 15.17 24.29
C ARG A 142 0.24 15.52 23.69
N ASP A 143 0.49 15.12 22.45
CA ASP A 143 1.75 15.45 21.75
C ASP A 143 1.89 16.95 21.50
N LEU A 144 0.81 17.62 21.05
CA LEU A 144 0.77 19.07 20.92
C LEU A 144 0.99 19.79 22.25
N ALA A 145 0.38 19.31 23.33
CA ALA A 145 0.57 19.86 24.67
C ALA A 145 2.03 19.70 25.13
N ARG A 146 2.64 18.53 24.88
CA ARG A 146 4.07 18.30 25.17
C ARG A 146 4.97 19.25 24.38
N LEU A 147 4.71 19.42 23.08
CA LEU A 147 5.45 20.38 22.25
C LEU A 147 5.26 21.82 22.72
N ALA A 148 4.05 22.20 23.16
CA ALA A 148 3.79 23.52 23.71
C ALA A 148 4.59 23.80 24.99
N ILE A 149 4.72 22.81 25.89
CA ILE A 149 5.56 22.94 27.09
C ILE A 149 7.02 23.19 26.70
N ILE A 150 7.56 22.43 25.74
CA ILE A 150 8.95 22.62 25.27
C ILE A 150 9.14 24.00 24.64
N ARG A 151 8.18 24.46 23.83
CA ARG A 151 8.22 25.81 23.23
C ARG A 151 8.25 26.88 24.32
N LYS A 152 7.41 26.79 25.35
CA LYS A 152 7.39 27.71 26.49
C LYS A 152 8.73 27.73 27.23
N GLN A 153 9.29 26.55 27.54
CA GLN A 153 10.60 26.45 28.20
C GLN A 153 11.72 27.08 27.37
N ARG A 154 11.71 26.90 26.04
CA ARG A 154 12.68 27.52 25.15
C ARG A 154 12.55 29.03 25.10
N GLU A 155 11.32 29.54 25.01
CA GLU A 155 11.04 30.97 24.99
C GLU A 155 11.45 31.63 26.32
N GLU A 156 11.08 31.04 27.46
CA GLU A 156 11.48 31.52 28.78
C GLU A 156 13.00 31.52 28.96
N ALA A 157 13.69 30.46 28.48
CA ALA A 157 15.14 30.42 28.51
C ALA A 157 15.79 31.49 27.62
N ALA A 158 15.20 31.78 26.44
CA ALA A 158 15.67 32.84 25.56
C ALA A 158 15.48 34.22 26.21
N ARG A 159 14.28 34.50 26.76
CA ARG A 159 13.99 35.74 27.49
C ARG A 159 14.94 35.94 28.67
N LYS A 160 15.15 34.91 29.51
CA LYS A 160 16.13 34.97 30.62
C LYS A 160 17.54 35.27 30.14
N LYS A 161 17.99 34.69 29.02
CA LYS A 161 19.31 34.97 28.43
C LYS A 161 19.42 36.43 27.95
N GLU A 162 18.38 36.97 27.32
CA GLU A 162 18.35 38.36 26.87
C GLU A 162 18.35 39.36 28.03
N GLU A 163 17.59 39.09 29.10
CA GLU A 163 17.57 39.92 30.31
C GLU A 163 18.95 39.96 30.98
N VAL A 164 19.61 38.80 31.12
CA VAL A 164 20.97 38.72 31.67
C VAL A 164 21.96 39.48 30.80
N LYS A 165 21.91 39.34 29.47
CA LYS A 165 22.77 40.10 28.56
C LYS A 165 22.56 41.61 28.69
N LYS A 166 21.31 42.07 28.73
CA LYS A 166 20.97 43.50 28.87
C LYS A 166 21.41 44.06 30.23
N ALA A 167 21.34 43.28 31.31
CA ALA A 167 21.86 43.66 32.61
C ALA A 167 23.40 43.78 32.61
N GLN A 168 24.10 42.85 31.95
CA GLN A 168 25.56 42.91 31.80
C GLN A 168 26.01 44.11 30.96
N GLU A 169 25.30 44.43 29.87
CA GLU A 169 25.61 45.61 29.05
C GLU A 169 25.40 46.91 29.82
N LYS A 170 24.31 47.05 30.58
CA LYS A 170 24.08 48.21 31.46
C LYS A 170 25.12 48.33 32.58
N GLY A 171 25.64 47.21 33.09
CA GLY A 171 26.71 47.19 34.08
C GLY A 171 28.10 47.50 33.50
N LYS A 172 28.30 47.30 32.19
CA LYS A 172 29.54 47.66 31.48
C LYS A 172 29.55 49.08 30.93
N ALA A 173 28.37 49.66 30.68
CA ALA A 173 28.20 51.02 30.17
C ALA A 173 28.16 52.09 31.27
N LYS A 174 28.33 51.69 32.53
CA LYS A 174 28.36 52.56 33.72
C LYS A 174 29.73 52.48 34.37
#